data_AF-A0A2H6B7C7-F1
#
_entry.id   AF-A0A2H6B7C7-F1
#
_cell.length_a   1.000
_cell.length_b   1.000
_cell.length_c   1.000
_cell.angle_alpha   90.00
_cell.angle_beta   90.00
_cell.angle_gamma   90.00
#
_symmetry.space_group_name_H-M   'P 1'
#
loop_
_entity.id
_entity.type
_entity.pdbx_description
1 polymer ?
#
loop_
_entity_poly.entity_id
_entity_poly.type
_entity_poly.pdbx_seq_one_letter_code
_entity_poly.pdbx_strand_id
1 'polypeptide(L)'
;MVIYVAQPLVLSGALWLDELLRRRAIRLGSLPGLALTAWLAIVLGLALSATWPKIRPAARDTLAWQAVHGPQRLVDRWQRLRDFPPVDAEAENGAELLRRYLPGTSSALVLMPADRAVETLVRAGKRNQLPLSFTLSDSFIAQEPDSRMQRMVRSALRRIRPGELALVDGSTRFLMAAAREGKVLDLPRSVSVDKLRVDVITSLGRRFSLRVLARRGDNYLVRLIG
;
A
#
# COMPACT_ATOMS: atom_id res chain seq x y z
N MET A 1 -0.20 -1.54 13.67
CA MET A 1 -0.03 -2.75 12.83
C MET A 1 -0.59 -4.04 13.44
N VAL A 2 -0.67 -4.21 14.78
CA VAL A 2 -1.16 -5.46 15.41
C VAL A 2 -2.69 -5.61 15.43
N ILE A 3 -3.46 -4.51 15.38
CA ILE A 3 -4.95 -4.54 15.38
C ILE A 3 -5.51 -5.25 14.13
N TYR A 4 -4.85 -5.11 12.98
CA TYR A 4 -5.23 -5.80 11.74
C TYR A 4 -5.08 -7.32 11.80
N VAL A 5 -4.22 -7.84 12.69
CA VAL A 5 -4.01 -9.28 12.87
C VAL A 5 -5.02 -9.86 13.87
N ALA A 6 -5.39 -9.08 14.89
CA ALA A 6 -6.31 -9.54 15.93
C ALA A 6 -7.77 -9.63 15.44
N GLN A 7 -8.20 -8.71 14.57
CA GLN A 7 -9.59 -8.65 14.10
C GLN A 7 -10.09 -9.93 13.39
N PRO A 8 -9.35 -10.55 12.45
CA PRO A 8 -9.78 -11.82 11.84
C PRO A 8 -9.76 -12.98 12.84
N LEU A 9 -8.84 -12.99 13.82
CA LEU A 9 -8.82 -14.00 14.88
C LEU A 9 -10.02 -13.90 15.81
N VAL A 10 -10.42 -12.68 16.19
CA VAL A 10 -11.61 -12.44 17.02
C VAL A 10 -12.88 -12.80 16.26
N LEU A 11 -13.00 -12.41 14.98
CA LEU A 11 -14.16 -12.76 14.16
C LEU A 11 -14.25 -14.27 13.93
N SER A 12 -13.13 -14.93 13.65
CA SER A 12 -13.08 -16.38 13.50
C SER A 12 -13.49 -17.07 14.82
N GLY A 13 -12.93 -16.65 15.95
CA GLY A 13 -13.30 -17.18 17.27
C GLY A 13 -14.77 -16.98 17.62
N ALA A 14 -15.34 -15.80 17.31
CA ALA A 14 -16.75 -15.51 17.53
C ALA A 14 -17.68 -16.35 16.65
N LEU A 15 -17.30 -16.58 15.38
CA LEU A 15 -18.06 -17.44 14.45
C LEU A 15 -18.04 -18.90 14.90
N TRP A 16 -16.89 -19.41 15.33
CA TRP A 16 -16.79 -20.76 15.88
C TRP A 16 -17.60 -20.92 17.17
N LEU A 17 -17.60 -19.90 18.03
CA LEU A 17 -18.41 -19.89 19.25
C LEU A 17 -19.91 -19.88 18.94
N ASP A 18 -20.35 -19.04 18.00
CA ASP A 18 -21.75 -18.97 17.55
C ASP A 18 -22.20 -20.31 16.94
N GLU A 19 -21.36 -20.95 16.13
CA GLU A 19 -21.65 -22.25 15.53
C GLU A 19 -21.72 -23.37 16.59
N LEU A 20 -20.81 -23.35 17.57
CA LEU A 20 -20.82 -24.30 18.69
C LEU A 20 -22.07 -24.15 19.57
N LEU A 21 -22.53 -22.91 19.79
CA LEU A 21 -23.75 -22.61 20.52
C LEU A 21 -25.01 -23.03 19.73
N ARG A 22 -25.04 -22.77 18.41
CA ARG A 22 -26.16 -23.14 17.53
C ARG A 22 -26.32 -24.65 17.39
N ARG A 23 -25.22 -25.40 17.26
CA ARG A 23 -25.27 -26.86 17.08
C ARG A 23 -25.60 -27.63 18.36
N ARG A 24 -25.69 -26.97 19.54
CA ARG A 24 -25.75 -27.63 20.86
C ARG A 24 -24.69 -28.73 21.03
N ALA A 25 -23.58 -28.64 20.29
CA ALA A 25 -22.57 -29.69 20.23
C ALA A 25 -21.76 -29.78 21.53
N ILE A 26 -21.80 -28.72 22.33
CA ILE A 26 -21.23 -28.69 23.67
C ILE A 26 -22.38 -28.87 24.67
N ARG A 27 -22.53 -30.09 25.21
CA ARG A 27 -23.17 -30.23 26.52
C ARG A 27 -22.25 -29.50 27.50
N LEU A 28 -22.71 -28.41 28.14
CA LEU A 28 -21.97 -27.57 29.10
C LEU A 28 -21.42 -28.31 30.36
N GLY A 29 -21.38 -29.64 30.35
CA GLY A 29 -20.85 -30.49 31.42
C GLY A 29 -19.73 -31.45 30.99
N SER A 30 -19.24 -31.43 29.75
CA SER A 30 -18.07 -32.23 29.37
C SER A 30 -16.77 -31.45 29.54
N LEU A 31 -15.85 -32.02 30.32
CA LEU A 31 -14.48 -31.53 30.56
C LEU A 31 -13.75 -30.98 29.31
N PRO A 32 -13.79 -31.62 28.12
CA PRO A 32 -13.10 -31.09 26.94
C PRO A 32 -13.73 -29.80 26.38
N GLY A 33 -15.05 -29.60 26.52
CA GLY A 33 -15.72 -28.37 26.08
C GLY A 33 -15.35 -27.18 26.95
N LEU A 34 -15.30 -27.39 28.27
CA LEU A 34 -14.84 -26.39 29.23
C LEU A 34 -13.36 -26.05 29.01
N ALA A 35 -12.50 -27.04 28.78
CA ALA A 35 -11.08 -26.83 28.51
C ALA A 35 -10.85 -26.00 27.23
N LEU A 36 -11.60 -26.26 26.16
CA LEU A 36 -11.49 -25.49 24.91
C LEU A 36 -11.94 -24.04 25.12
N THR A 37 -13.06 -23.81 25.81
CA THR A 37 -13.56 -22.45 26.10
C THR A 37 -12.62 -21.68 27.03
N ALA A 38 -12.05 -22.34 28.04
CA ALA A 38 -11.07 -21.75 28.93
C ALA A 38 -9.78 -21.40 28.18
N TRP A 39 -9.30 -22.31 27.31
CA TRP A 39 -8.12 -22.06 26.48
C TRP A 39 -8.34 -20.89 25.51
N LEU A 40 -9.48 -20.84 24.83
CA LEU A 40 -9.86 -19.71 23.97
C LEU A 40 -9.95 -18.41 24.76
N ALA A 41 -10.58 -18.40 25.94
CA ALA A 41 -10.68 -17.21 26.78
C ALA A 41 -9.30 -16.73 27.29
N ILE A 42 -8.41 -17.65 27.64
CA ILE A 42 -7.03 -17.35 28.05
C ILE A 42 -6.23 -16.79 26.87
N VAL A 43 -6.31 -17.40 25.69
CA VAL A 43 -5.62 -16.92 24.49
C VAL A 43 -6.15 -15.56 24.06
N LEU A 44 -7.47 -15.35 24.10
CA LEU A 44 -8.07 -14.05 23.79
C LEU A 44 -7.65 -12.99 24.83
N GLY A 45 -7.69 -13.35 26.12
CA GLY A 45 -7.29 -12.47 27.23
C GLY A 45 -5.81 -12.08 27.17
N LEU A 46 -4.92 -13.03 26.84
CA LEU A 46 -3.49 -12.78 26.64
C LEU A 46 -3.24 -11.93 25.38
N ALA A 47 -3.96 -12.19 24.29
CA ALA A 47 -3.88 -11.39 23.07
C ALA A 47 -4.37 -9.95 23.32
N LEU A 48 -5.48 -9.77 24.04
CA LEU A 48 -5.99 -8.47 24.47
C LEU A 48 -5.02 -7.77 25.42
N SER A 49 -4.49 -8.45 26.43
CA SER A 49 -3.55 -7.87 27.41
C SER A 49 -2.22 -7.47 26.78
N ALA A 50 -1.64 -8.30 25.91
CA ALA A 50 -0.40 -8.00 25.19
C ALA A 50 -0.57 -6.82 24.20
N THR A 51 -1.80 -6.58 23.73
CA THR A 51 -2.10 -5.46 22.82
C THR A 51 -2.66 -4.22 23.53
N TRP A 52 -3.18 -4.36 24.76
CA TRP A 52 -3.84 -3.31 25.54
C TRP A 52 -2.99 -2.03 25.75
N PRO A 53 -1.68 -2.12 26.07
CA PRO A 53 -0.84 -0.92 26.22
C PRO A 53 -0.68 -0.14 24.92
N LYS A 54 -0.79 -0.81 23.76
CA LYS A 54 -0.70 -0.21 22.42
C LYS A 54 -2.05 0.27 21.89
N ILE A 55 -3.15 -0.25 22.45
CA ILE A 55 -4.52 0.11 22.08
C ILE A 55 -4.95 1.40 22.76
N ARG A 56 -4.52 1.69 24.01
CA ARG A 56 -4.97 2.89 24.76
C ARG A 56 -4.84 4.22 23.99
N PRO A 57 -3.75 4.50 23.25
CA PRO A 57 -3.66 5.71 22.43
C PRO A 57 -4.58 5.68 21.20
N ALA A 58 -4.71 4.53 20.53
CA ALA A 58 -5.43 4.37 19.26
C ALA A 58 -6.94 4.04 19.41
N ALA A 59 -7.38 3.57 20.58
CA ALA A 59 -8.76 3.22 20.89
C ALA A 59 -9.68 4.43 20.75
N ARG A 60 -9.16 5.62 21.10
CA ARG A 60 -9.87 6.89 20.96
C ARG A 60 -10.29 7.19 19.52
N ASP A 61 -9.59 6.63 18.53
CA ASP A 61 -9.86 6.84 17.11
C ASP A 61 -10.81 5.80 16.49
N THR A 62 -11.15 4.75 17.24
CA THR A 62 -12.04 3.67 16.76
C THR A 62 -13.51 4.09 16.73
N LEU A 63 -14.25 3.54 15.77
CA LEU A 63 -15.69 3.79 15.61
C LEU A 63 -16.48 3.37 16.85
N ALA A 64 -16.11 2.26 17.49
CA ALA A 64 -16.78 1.76 18.69
C ALA A 64 -16.63 2.70 19.89
N TRP A 65 -15.42 3.22 20.12
CA TRP A 65 -15.18 4.19 21.20
C TRP A 65 -15.94 5.50 20.98
N GLN A 66 -16.07 5.95 19.73
CA GLN A 66 -16.70 7.22 19.41
C GLN A 66 -18.21 7.17 19.29
N ALA A 67 -18.78 6.03 18.87
CA ALA A 67 -20.22 5.78 18.90
C ALA A 67 -20.79 5.92 20.31
N VAL A 68 -20.01 5.56 21.34
CA VAL A 68 -20.38 5.72 22.76
C VAL A 68 -20.30 7.17 23.23
N HIS A 69 -19.52 8.05 22.58
CA HIS A 69 -19.17 9.39 23.09
C HIS A 69 -19.67 10.58 22.23
N GLY A 70 -20.52 10.38 21.21
CA GLY A 70 -21.26 11.49 20.59
C GLY A 70 -21.73 11.29 19.13
N PRO A 71 -23.04 11.41 18.84
CA PRO A 71 -23.62 11.15 17.50
C PRO A 71 -23.27 12.20 16.44
N GLN A 72 -22.96 13.44 16.80
CA GLN A 72 -22.56 14.50 15.85
C GLN A 72 -21.26 14.14 15.10
N ARG A 73 -20.40 13.29 15.69
CA ARG A 73 -19.16 12.82 15.05
C ARG A 73 -19.35 11.73 14.00
N LEU A 74 -20.55 11.14 13.92
CA LEU A 74 -20.86 10.07 12.96
C LEU A 74 -21.16 10.61 11.56
N VAL A 75 -21.81 11.78 11.44
CA VAL A 75 -22.14 12.38 10.14
C VAL A 75 -20.89 12.90 9.43
N ASP A 76 -20.05 13.66 10.13
CA ASP A 76 -18.75 14.14 9.62
C ASP A 76 -17.77 12.99 9.30
N ARG A 77 -17.94 11.83 9.95
CA ARG A 77 -17.16 10.63 9.65
C ARG A 77 -17.75 9.79 8.53
N TRP A 78 -19.07 9.78 8.37
CA TRP A 78 -19.69 9.21 7.18
C TRP A 78 -19.28 9.98 5.94
N GLN A 79 -19.20 11.31 6.03
CA GLN A 79 -18.61 12.14 5.00
C GLN A 79 -17.13 11.82 4.79
N ARG A 80 -16.32 11.57 5.83
CA ARG A 80 -14.92 11.10 5.65
C ARG A 80 -14.76 9.67 5.14
N LEU A 81 -15.73 8.79 5.38
CA LEU A 81 -15.79 7.44 4.80
C LEU A 81 -16.27 7.49 3.35
N ARG A 82 -17.10 8.47 3.01
CA ARG A 82 -17.54 8.73 1.64
C ARG A 82 -16.44 9.43 0.83
N ASP A 83 -15.83 10.43 1.43
CA ASP A 83 -14.75 11.26 0.90
C ASP A 83 -13.48 10.93 1.69
N PHE A 84 -12.87 9.76 1.40
CA PHE A 84 -11.62 9.35 2.03
C PHE A 84 -10.57 10.47 1.83
N PRO A 85 -10.17 11.20 2.90
CA PRO A 85 -9.14 12.21 2.79
C PRO A 85 -7.85 11.51 2.33
N PRO A 86 -6.99 12.22 1.57
CA PRO A 86 -5.79 11.59 1.06
C PRO A 86 -4.95 10.99 2.18
N VAL A 87 -4.54 9.75 2.00
CA VAL A 87 -3.61 9.09 2.94
C VAL A 87 -2.26 9.79 2.83
N ASP A 88 -1.90 10.24 1.63
CA ASP A 88 -0.77 11.12 1.36
C ASP A 88 -1.20 12.38 0.60
N ALA A 89 -1.00 13.57 1.19
CA ALA A 89 -1.28 14.85 0.55
C ALA A 89 -0.49 15.04 -0.77
N GLU A 90 0.69 14.41 -0.89
CA GLU A 90 1.46 14.41 -2.14
C GLU A 90 0.79 13.58 -3.25
N ALA A 91 -0.10 12.63 -2.92
CA ALA A 91 -0.82 11.88 -3.94
C ALA A 91 -1.83 12.76 -4.70
N GLU A 92 -2.46 13.73 -4.03
CA GLU A 92 -3.35 14.70 -4.71
C GLU A 92 -2.56 15.62 -5.64
N ASN A 93 -1.41 16.13 -5.19
CA ASN A 93 -0.50 16.92 -6.02
C ASN A 93 -0.09 16.18 -7.30
N GLY A 94 0.26 14.89 -7.16
CA GLY A 94 0.55 14.02 -8.29
C GLY A 94 -0.66 13.82 -9.22
N ALA A 95 -1.84 13.61 -8.65
CA ALA A 95 -3.07 13.38 -9.41
C ALA A 95 -3.48 14.61 -10.23
N GLU A 96 -3.32 15.82 -9.68
CA GLU A 96 -3.55 17.07 -10.40
C GLU A 96 -2.58 17.25 -11.57
N LEU A 97 -1.29 16.90 -11.40
CA LEU A 97 -0.32 16.90 -12.51
C LEU A 97 -0.76 15.93 -13.62
N LEU A 98 -1.20 14.72 -13.28
CA LEU A 98 -1.67 13.74 -14.25
C LEU A 98 -2.94 14.20 -14.98
N ARG A 99 -3.92 14.77 -14.29
CA ARG A 99 -5.14 15.31 -14.90
C ARG A 99 -4.84 16.46 -15.86
N ARG A 100 -3.89 17.33 -15.49
CA ARG A 100 -3.53 18.52 -16.28
C ARG A 100 -2.72 18.18 -17.53
N TYR A 101 -1.74 17.29 -17.43
CA TYR A 101 -0.76 17.06 -18.50
C TYR A 101 -0.99 15.79 -19.31
N LEU A 102 -1.81 14.86 -18.81
CA LEU A 102 -2.23 13.66 -19.53
C LEU A 102 -3.76 13.56 -19.56
N PRO A 103 -4.49 14.59 -20.04
CA PRO A 103 -5.94 14.50 -20.15
C PRO A 103 -6.31 13.42 -21.18
N GLY A 104 -7.38 12.66 -20.92
CA GLY A 104 -7.90 11.66 -21.85
C GLY A 104 -7.11 10.35 -21.95
N THR A 105 -5.98 10.19 -21.25
CA THR A 105 -5.29 8.88 -21.18
C THR A 105 -5.81 8.04 -20.03
N SER A 106 -5.97 6.73 -20.26
CA SER A 106 -6.32 5.76 -19.21
C SER A 106 -5.11 5.22 -18.45
N SER A 107 -3.89 5.53 -18.90
CA SER A 107 -2.65 5.12 -18.26
C SER A 107 -1.61 6.24 -18.18
N ALA A 108 -0.71 6.14 -17.20
CA ALA A 108 0.45 7.01 -17.02
C ALA A 108 1.64 6.20 -16.46
N LEU A 109 2.85 6.58 -16.84
CA LEU A 109 4.06 6.05 -16.21
C LEU A 109 4.26 6.76 -14.86
N VAL A 110 4.10 6.02 -13.77
CA VAL A 110 4.25 6.56 -12.41
C VAL A 110 5.32 5.75 -11.69
N LEU A 111 6.40 6.44 -11.26
CA LEU A 111 7.56 5.86 -10.60
C LEU A 111 7.78 6.57 -9.26
N MET A 112 7.16 6.04 -8.21
CA MET A 112 7.24 6.54 -6.83
C MET A 112 6.91 5.37 -5.88
N PRO A 113 7.00 5.53 -4.54
CA PRO A 113 6.57 4.49 -3.59
C PRO A 113 5.15 3.99 -3.85
N ALA A 114 4.90 2.70 -3.61
CA ALA A 114 3.70 2.01 -4.07
C ALA A 114 2.39 2.58 -3.52
N ASP A 115 2.37 2.94 -2.24
CA ASP A 115 1.25 3.60 -1.56
C ASP A 115 0.87 4.93 -2.25
N ARG A 116 1.85 5.82 -2.43
CA ARG A 116 1.65 7.10 -3.12
C ARG A 116 1.27 6.90 -4.59
N ALA A 117 1.91 5.97 -5.28
CA ALA A 117 1.66 5.69 -6.70
C ALA A 117 0.22 5.22 -6.93
N VAL A 118 -0.25 4.25 -6.14
CA VAL A 118 -1.60 3.71 -6.23
C VAL A 118 -2.62 4.81 -5.94
N GLU A 119 -2.45 5.56 -4.85
CA GLU A 119 -3.39 6.64 -4.52
C GLU A 119 -3.43 7.72 -5.61
N THR A 120 -2.27 8.15 -6.11
CA THR A 120 -2.14 9.13 -7.20
C THR A 120 -2.88 8.68 -8.46
N LEU A 121 -2.68 7.43 -8.86
CA LEU A 121 -3.28 6.84 -10.05
C LEU A 121 -4.80 6.69 -9.90
N VAL A 122 -5.28 6.19 -8.75
CA VAL A 122 -6.72 6.05 -8.45
C VAL A 122 -7.40 7.41 -8.50
N ARG A 123 -6.84 8.43 -7.85
CA ARG A 123 -7.38 9.81 -7.86
C ARG A 123 -7.37 10.44 -9.25
N ALA A 124 -6.36 10.13 -10.06
CA ALA A 124 -6.28 10.59 -11.44
C ALA A 124 -7.14 9.77 -12.43
N GLY A 125 -7.76 8.67 -11.99
CA GLY A 125 -8.51 7.76 -12.86
C GLY A 125 -7.63 7.02 -13.88
N LYS A 126 -6.39 6.67 -13.49
CA LYS A 126 -5.38 6.08 -14.39
C LYS A 126 -4.85 4.74 -13.89
N ARG A 127 -4.28 3.98 -14.81
CA ARG A 127 -3.49 2.77 -14.54
C ARG A 127 -2.00 3.04 -14.74
N ASN A 128 -1.15 2.32 -14.01
CA ASN A 128 0.28 2.40 -14.28
C ASN A 128 0.59 1.72 -15.62
N GLN A 129 1.51 2.31 -16.40
CA GLN A 129 2.02 1.68 -17.63
C GLN A 129 2.92 0.46 -17.34
N LEU A 130 3.54 0.44 -16.16
CA LEU A 130 4.25 -0.72 -15.68
C LEU A 130 3.29 -1.68 -14.95
N PRO A 131 3.50 -3.01 -15.06
CA PRO A 131 2.70 -4.00 -14.34
C PRO A 131 3.15 -4.09 -12.87
N LEU A 132 3.17 -2.95 -12.19
CA LEU A 132 3.53 -2.80 -10.78
C LEU A 132 2.27 -2.38 -10.04
N SER A 133 1.73 -3.31 -9.25
CA SER A 133 0.52 -3.14 -8.45
C SER A 133 0.87 -2.70 -7.03
N PHE A 134 1.79 -3.43 -6.41
CA PHE A 134 2.30 -3.13 -5.08
C PHE A 134 3.72 -3.66 -5.02
N THR A 135 4.69 -2.76 -5.16
CA THR A 135 6.05 -3.12 -5.56
C THR A 135 6.76 -4.03 -4.57
N LEU A 136 6.37 -4.03 -3.29
CA LEU A 136 6.84 -4.99 -2.27
C LEU A 136 6.38 -6.43 -2.59
N SER A 137 5.09 -6.64 -2.86
CA SER A 137 4.56 -7.95 -3.22
C SER A 137 5.06 -8.40 -4.58
N ASP A 138 5.15 -7.47 -5.54
CA ASP A 138 5.66 -7.76 -6.87
C ASP A 138 7.14 -8.15 -6.84
N SER A 139 7.93 -7.52 -5.95
CA SER A 139 9.34 -7.87 -5.72
C SER A 139 9.49 -9.27 -5.12
N PHE A 140 8.58 -9.69 -4.23
CA PHE A 140 8.57 -11.05 -3.70
C PHE A 140 8.30 -12.10 -4.79
N ILE A 141 7.31 -11.85 -5.65
CA ILE A 141 7.01 -12.72 -6.80
C ILE A 141 8.16 -12.74 -7.80
N ALA A 142 8.89 -11.63 -7.92
CA ALA A 142 10.01 -11.47 -8.82
C ALA A 142 11.35 -12.03 -8.29
N GLN A 143 11.38 -12.70 -7.13
CA GLN A 143 12.62 -13.28 -6.59
C GLN A 143 13.16 -14.42 -7.46
N GLU A 144 12.29 -15.21 -8.08
CA GLU A 144 12.69 -16.26 -9.00
C GLU A 144 13.22 -15.66 -10.31
N PRO A 145 14.44 -16.02 -10.75
CA PRO A 145 14.98 -15.62 -12.04
C PRO A 145 14.02 -15.97 -13.17
N ASP A 146 13.84 -15.04 -14.11
CA ASP A 146 12.93 -15.20 -15.25
C ASP A 146 11.47 -15.46 -14.91
N SER A 147 11.03 -15.20 -13.67
CA SER A 147 9.60 -15.27 -13.28
C SER A 147 8.69 -14.48 -14.24
N ARG A 148 7.40 -14.87 -14.26
CA ARG A 148 6.38 -14.19 -15.07
C ARG A 148 6.38 -12.67 -14.82
N MET A 149 6.54 -12.24 -13.57
CA MET A 149 6.60 -10.82 -13.19
C MET A 149 7.80 -10.13 -13.85
N GLN A 150 9.01 -10.69 -13.75
CA GLN A 150 10.20 -10.13 -14.41
C GLN A 150 10.03 -10.02 -15.93
N ARG A 151 9.42 -11.03 -16.58
CA ARG A 151 9.14 -10.99 -18.03
C ARG A 151 8.14 -9.88 -18.39
N MET A 152 7.08 -9.72 -17.59
CA MET A 152 6.09 -8.67 -17.78
C MET A 152 6.71 -7.27 -17.63
N VAL A 153 7.50 -7.05 -16.58
CA VAL A 153 8.21 -5.78 -16.35
C VAL A 153 9.21 -5.48 -17.47
N ARG A 154 10.06 -6.46 -17.86
CA ARG A 154 10.99 -6.28 -19.00
C ARG A 154 10.26 -5.96 -20.31
N SER A 155 9.12 -6.61 -20.55
CA SER A 155 8.28 -6.32 -21.72
C SER A 155 7.73 -4.89 -21.69
N ALA A 156 7.24 -4.43 -20.54
CA ALA A 156 6.73 -3.06 -20.38
C ALA A 156 7.85 -2.02 -20.52
N LEU A 157 9.00 -2.24 -19.89
CA LEU A 157 10.18 -1.36 -19.99
C LEU A 157 10.65 -1.15 -21.44
N ARG A 158 10.58 -2.20 -22.28
CA ARG A 158 10.95 -2.11 -23.70
C ARG A 158 9.99 -1.25 -24.52
N ARG A 159 8.74 -1.07 -24.06
CA ARG A 159 7.74 -0.25 -24.75
C ARG A 159 7.90 1.24 -24.45
N ILE A 160 8.53 1.59 -23.34
CA ILE A 160 8.79 2.98 -22.96
C ILE A 160 9.78 3.61 -23.94
N ARG A 161 9.37 4.72 -24.57
CA ARG A 161 10.14 5.46 -25.59
C ARG A 161 10.58 6.85 -25.11
N PRO A 162 11.62 7.43 -25.73
CA PRO A 162 11.91 8.85 -25.59
C PRO A 162 10.67 9.70 -25.92
N GLY A 163 10.51 10.82 -25.22
CA GLY A 163 9.40 11.75 -25.37
C GLY A 163 8.19 11.45 -24.49
N GLU A 164 8.09 10.26 -23.91
CA GLU A 164 7.02 9.90 -22.98
C GLU A 164 7.10 10.70 -21.67
N LEU A 165 5.94 10.89 -21.04
CA LEU A 165 5.81 11.57 -19.76
C LEU A 165 5.79 10.56 -18.62
N ALA A 166 6.56 10.84 -17.58
CA ALA A 166 6.56 10.08 -16.34
C ALA A 166 6.27 11.03 -15.17
N LEU A 167 5.55 10.53 -14.16
CA LEU A 167 5.43 11.18 -12.87
C LEU A 167 6.38 10.48 -11.89
N VAL A 168 7.28 11.27 -11.29
CA VAL A 168 8.29 10.78 -10.33
C VAL A 168 8.28 11.64 -9.07
N ASP A 169 8.70 11.08 -7.94
CA ASP A 169 8.98 11.85 -6.72
C ASP A 169 10.43 12.33 -6.68
N GLY A 170 10.78 13.16 -5.69
CA GLY A 170 12.14 13.66 -5.51
C GLY A 170 13.18 12.54 -5.34
N SER A 171 12.81 11.49 -4.61
CA SER A 171 13.68 10.33 -4.38
C SER A 171 13.97 9.55 -5.66
N THR A 172 12.95 9.26 -6.47
CA THR A 172 13.09 8.56 -7.75
C THR A 172 13.89 9.40 -8.74
N ARG A 173 13.65 10.72 -8.79
CA ARG A 173 14.44 11.64 -9.63
C ARG A 173 15.93 11.57 -9.29
N PHE A 174 16.27 11.57 -8.00
CA PHE A 174 17.64 11.42 -7.54
C PHE A 174 18.24 10.07 -7.93
N LEU A 175 17.52 8.97 -7.71
CA LEU A 175 17.97 7.62 -8.07
C LEU A 175 18.20 7.47 -9.58
N MET A 176 17.32 8.04 -10.42
CA MET A 176 17.52 8.02 -11.88
C MET A 176 18.75 8.82 -12.30
N ALA A 177 18.99 9.98 -11.70
CA ALA A 177 20.19 10.77 -11.97
C ALA A 177 21.47 10.05 -11.54
N ALA A 178 21.49 9.44 -10.35
CA ALA A 178 22.61 8.64 -9.89
C ALA A 178 22.88 7.42 -10.80
N ALA A 179 21.83 6.72 -11.24
CA ALA A 179 21.94 5.61 -12.17
C ALA A 179 22.51 6.03 -13.54
N ARG A 180 22.18 7.24 -14.01
CA ARG A 180 22.71 7.83 -15.25
C ARG A 180 24.22 8.08 -15.14
N GLU A 181 24.68 8.55 -13.99
CA GLU A 181 26.09 8.80 -13.68
C GLU A 181 26.90 7.50 -13.42
N GLY A 182 26.28 6.32 -13.56
CA GLY A 182 26.94 5.04 -13.32
C GLY A 182 27.24 4.76 -11.85
N LYS A 183 26.67 5.54 -10.92
CA LYS A 183 26.87 5.33 -9.48
C LYS A 183 26.19 4.03 -9.05
N VAL A 184 26.95 3.14 -8.42
CA VAL A 184 26.39 1.97 -7.74
C VAL A 184 25.74 2.46 -6.45
N LEU A 185 24.42 2.48 -6.44
CA LEU A 185 23.65 2.78 -5.23
C LEU A 185 23.70 1.55 -4.33
N ASP A 186 24.52 1.61 -3.29
CA ASP A 186 24.56 0.58 -2.26
C ASP A 186 23.34 0.78 -1.36
N LEU A 187 22.26 0.07 -1.67
CA LEU A 187 20.97 0.29 -1.04
C LEU A 187 20.90 -0.47 0.29
N PRO A 188 20.42 0.17 1.38
CA PRO A 188 20.24 -0.49 2.67
C PRO A 188 19.39 -1.76 2.54
N ARG A 189 19.65 -2.79 3.36
CA ARG A 189 18.86 -4.06 3.33
C ARG A 189 17.35 -3.85 3.49
N SER A 190 16.88 -2.79 4.13
CA SER A 190 15.46 -2.43 4.22
C SER A 190 14.85 -2.02 2.86
N VAL A 191 15.66 -1.51 1.94
CA VAL A 191 15.28 -1.21 0.54
C VAL A 191 15.29 -2.49 -0.33
N SER A 192 15.92 -3.58 0.12
CA SER A 192 15.96 -4.85 -0.62
C SER A 192 14.59 -5.50 -0.84
N VAL A 193 13.57 -5.13 -0.04
CA VAL A 193 12.19 -5.64 -0.20
C VAL A 193 11.50 -5.02 -1.42
N ASP A 194 12.00 -3.89 -1.93
CA ASP A 194 11.45 -3.18 -3.10
C ASP A 194 12.43 -3.17 -4.30
N LYS A 195 13.20 -4.26 -4.41
CA LYS A 195 14.25 -4.42 -5.42
C LYS A 195 13.73 -4.22 -6.85
N LEU A 196 12.52 -4.71 -7.15
CA LEU A 196 11.97 -4.59 -8.50
C LEU A 196 11.74 -3.14 -8.92
N ARG A 197 11.27 -2.29 -8.00
CA ARG A 197 11.10 -0.85 -8.27
C ARG A 197 12.45 -0.18 -8.52
N VAL A 198 13.44 -0.48 -7.68
CA VAL A 198 14.81 0.03 -7.84
C VAL A 198 15.39 -0.39 -9.20
N ASP A 199 15.25 -1.65 -9.58
CA ASP A 199 15.76 -2.17 -10.84
C ASP A 199 15.10 -1.47 -12.04
N VAL A 200 13.79 -1.21 -11.96
CA VAL A 200 13.04 -0.41 -12.94
C VAL A 200 13.57 1.02 -13.03
N ILE A 201 13.70 1.71 -11.88
CA ILE A 201 14.18 3.09 -11.80
C ILE A 201 15.60 3.18 -12.37
N THR A 202 16.48 2.26 -11.98
CA THR A 202 17.87 2.19 -12.44
C THR A 202 17.94 1.92 -13.94
N SER A 203 17.13 0.97 -14.43
CA SER A 203 17.07 0.64 -15.87
C SER A 203 16.61 1.83 -16.71
N LEU A 204 15.62 2.60 -16.22
CA LEU A 204 15.16 3.80 -16.89
C LEU A 204 16.18 4.94 -16.78
N GLY A 205 16.81 5.14 -15.62
CA GLY A 205 17.83 6.18 -15.41
C GLY A 205 19.09 5.97 -16.26
N ARG A 206 19.44 4.71 -16.55
CA ARG A 206 20.52 4.41 -17.52
C ARG A 206 20.16 4.79 -18.95
N ARG A 207 18.89 4.59 -19.34
CA ARG A 207 18.38 4.77 -20.71
C ARG A 207 17.95 6.20 -21.02
N PHE A 208 17.47 6.94 -20.02
CA PHE A 208 16.81 8.23 -20.24
C PHE A 208 17.33 9.30 -19.29
N SER A 209 17.54 10.50 -19.83
CA SER A 209 17.65 11.73 -19.05
C SER A 209 16.26 12.29 -18.76
N LEU A 210 16.11 13.05 -17.67
CA LEU A 210 14.83 13.64 -17.26
C LEU A 210 14.78 15.13 -17.58
N ARG A 211 13.78 15.57 -18.35
CA ARG A 211 13.44 16.99 -18.48
C ARG A 211 12.20 17.30 -17.65
N VAL A 212 12.35 18.10 -16.60
CA VAL A 212 11.19 18.52 -15.77
C VAL A 212 10.28 19.45 -16.57
N LEU A 213 8.99 19.12 -16.60
CA LEU A 213 7.95 19.94 -17.22
C LEU A 213 7.12 20.70 -16.19
N ALA A 214 6.86 20.06 -15.05
CA ALA A 214 6.09 20.63 -13.96
C ALA A 214 6.51 20.01 -12.63
N ARG A 215 6.31 20.77 -11.56
CA ARG A 215 6.50 20.32 -10.18
C ARG A 215 5.31 20.76 -9.34
N ARG A 216 4.89 19.89 -8.43
CA ARG A 216 3.94 20.23 -7.36
C ARG A 216 4.27 19.44 -6.11
N GLY A 217 4.60 20.12 -5.02
CA GLY A 217 5.15 19.48 -3.82
C GLY A 217 6.46 18.75 -4.14
N ASP A 218 6.52 17.47 -3.77
CA ASP A 218 7.63 16.56 -4.08
C ASP A 218 7.43 15.78 -5.40
N ASN A 219 6.33 16.02 -6.12
CA ASN A 219 6.05 15.37 -7.39
C ASN A 219 6.58 16.17 -8.58
N TYR A 220 7.20 15.46 -9.51
CA TYR A 220 7.76 16.00 -10.75
C TYR A 220 7.13 15.27 -11.93
N LEU A 221 6.50 16.03 -12.82
CA LEU A 221 6.17 15.53 -14.15
C LEU A 221 7.38 15.77 -15.05
N VAL A 222 7.94 14.69 -15.58
CA VAL A 222 9.14 14.71 -16.39
C VAL A 222 8.87 14.13 -17.77
N ARG A 223 9.60 14.61 -18.77
CA ARG A 223 9.72 13.98 -20.08
C ARG A 223 10.99 13.16 -20.11
N LEU A 224 10.88 11.90 -20.56
CA LEU A 224 12.02 11.04 -20.79
C LEU A 224 12.74 11.47 -22.08
N ILE A 225 14.04 11.73 -21.99
CA ILE A 225 14.89 12.12 -23.12
C ILE A 225 15.86 10.97 -23.41
N GLY A 226 15.91 10.50 -24.65
CA GLY A 226 16.80 9.42 -25.11
C GLY A 226 18.19 9.91 -25.44
#